data_AF-A0A2V7R8P2-F1
#
_entry.id   AF-A0A2V7R8P2-F1
#
_cell.length_a   1.000
_cell.length_b   1.000
_cell.length_c   1.000
_cell.angle_alpha   90.00
_cell.angle_beta   90.00
_cell.angle_gamma   90.00
#
_symmetry.space_group_name_H-M   'P 1'
#
loop_
_entity.id
_entity.type
_entity.pdbx_description
1 polymer ?
#
loop_
_entity_poly.entity_id
_entity_poly.type
_entity_poly.pdbx_seq_one_letter_code
_entity_poly.pdbx_strand_id
1 'polypeptide(L)'
;MAASLDAGAFPPLTPGQGPGWAKLAAAVEAQVPPGEIETIYVFRPIKREGKEWGTAVVTRKAAAGRLRVYTAKYMLVVRGKERGLSKVAVEEVALTTAEVLAQVMQATVDRGGDTEPPVELGPAVWYEGR
;
A
#
# COMPACT_ATOMS: atom_id res chain seq x y z
N MET A 1 -2.37 -39.16 -6.35
CA MET A 1 -2.89 -38.09 -5.46
C MET A 1 -1.87 -36.95 -5.46
N ALA A 2 -2.37 -35.71 -5.40
CA ALA A 2 -1.74 -34.36 -5.46
C ALA A 2 -0.22 -34.24 -5.16
N ALA A 3 0.52 -33.27 -5.70
CA ALA A 3 0.14 -31.87 -5.84
C ALA A 3 0.95 -31.08 -6.90
N SER A 4 0.20 -30.15 -7.50
CA SER A 4 0.52 -28.79 -7.92
C SER A 4 1.85 -28.48 -8.60
N LEU A 5 1.70 -28.11 -9.87
CA LEU A 5 2.65 -27.42 -10.72
C LEU A 5 3.16 -26.14 -10.06
N ASP A 6 4.49 -26.04 -10.05
CA ASP A 6 5.29 -24.83 -9.82
C ASP A 6 4.76 -23.69 -10.70
N ALA A 7 3.99 -22.80 -10.09
CA ALA A 7 3.50 -21.58 -10.74
C ALA A 7 4.48 -20.45 -10.45
N GLY A 8 5.63 -20.47 -11.14
CA GLY A 8 6.52 -19.33 -11.35
C GLY A 8 6.83 -18.53 -10.09
N ALA A 9 7.89 -18.93 -9.38
CA ALA A 9 8.48 -18.14 -8.31
C ALA A 9 8.94 -16.76 -8.84
N PHE A 10 8.04 -15.79 -8.82
CA PHE A 10 8.44 -14.38 -8.82
C PHE A 10 9.23 -14.14 -7.53
N PRO A 11 10.36 -13.41 -7.57
CA PRO A 11 11.08 -13.08 -6.35
C PRO A 11 10.09 -12.42 -5.37
N PRO A 12 10.24 -12.64 -4.05
CA PRO A 12 9.41 -11.95 -3.07
C PRO A 12 9.54 -10.45 -3.35
N LEU A 13 8.47 -9.83 -3.85
CA LEU A 13 8.46 -8.40 -4.06
C LEU A 13 8.59 -7.77 -2.69
N THR A 14 9.64 -6.97 -2.48
CA THR A 14 9.77 -6.15 -1.29
C THR A 14 8.45 -5.41 -1.08
N PRO A 15 7.85 -5.46 0.12
CA PRO A 15 6.59 -4.77 0.39
C PRO A 15 6.63 -3.32 -0.09
N GLY A 16 5.61 -2.91 -0.83
CA GLY A 16 5.55 -1.54 -1.37
C GLY A 16 6.41 -1.30 -2.61
N GLN A 17 7.03 -2.32 -3.21
CA GLN A 17 7.86 -2.19 -4.41
C GLN A 17 7.23 -2.88 -5.64
N GLY A 18 7.47 -2.31 -6.82
CA GLY A 18 6.96 -2.82 -8.11
C GLY A 18 6.18 -1.77 -8.91
N PRO A 19 5.76 -2.07 -10.16
CA PRO A 19 5.21 -1.08 -11.08
C PRO A 19 3.87 -0.48 -10.62
N GLY A 20 3.03 -1.26 -9.93
CA GLY A 20 1.78 -0.75 -9.35
C GLY A 20 2.05 0.22 -8.20
N TRP A 21 2.93 -0.17 -7.28
CA TRP A 21 3.38 0.67 -6.18
C TRP A 21 4.11 1.93 -6.63
N ALA A 22 4.96 1.83 -7.65
CA ALA A 22 5.63 2.98 -8.24
C ALA A 22 4.63 3.98 -8.85
N LYS A 23 3.50 3.53 -9.42
CA LYS A 23 2.45 4.46 -9.85
C LYS A 23 1.71 5.06 -8.66
N LEU A 24 1.42 4.26 -7.63
CA LEU A 24 0.73 4.73 -6.44
C LEU A 24 1.54 5.78 -5.67
N ALA A 25 2.82 5.52 -5.44
CA ALA A 25 3.71 6.44 -4.73
C ALA A 25 3.83 7.80 -5.45
N ALA A 26 3.62 7.87 -6.78
CA ALA A 26 3.74 9.12 -7.55
C ALA A 26 2.48 9.95 -7.37
N ALA A 27 1.33 9.27 -7.34
CA ALA A 27 0.06 9.89 -6.98
C ALA A 27 0.05 10.36 -5.51
N VAL A 28 0.69 9.63 -4.60
CA VAL A 28 0.84 10.04 -3.20
C VAL A 28 1.75 11.26 -3.11
N GLU A 29 2.93 11.23 -3.72
CA GLU A 29 3.90 12.34 -3.73
C GLU A 29 3.29 13.66 -4.24
N ALA A 30 2.40 13.59 -5.23
CA ALA A 30 1.69 14.74 -5.75
C ALA A 30 0.72 15.40 -4.74
N GLN A 31 0.27 14.67 -3.71
CA GLN A 31 -0.65 15.17 -2.68
C GLN A 31 0.02 15.35 -1.31
N VAL A 32 0.99 14.48 -0.99
CA VAL A 32 1.69 14.40 0.28
C VAL A 32 3.19 14.33 -0.04
N PRO A 33 3.90 15.46 0.07
CA PRO A 33 5.34 15.49 -0.18
C PRO A 33 6.08 14.50 0.74
N PRO A 34 7.11 13.78 0.26
CA PRO A 34 7.80 12.74 1.04
C PRO A 34 8.34 13.23 2.39
N GLY A 35 8.78 14.48 2.47
CA GLY A 35 9.29 15.09 3.71
C GLY A 35 8.22 15.36 4.78
N GLU A 36 6.94 15.28 4.43
CA GLU A 36 5.82 15.48 5.36
C GLU A 36 5.16 14.16 5.79
N ILE A 37 5.54 13.05 5.14
CA ILE A 37 5.10 11.71 5.49
C ILE A 37 5.74 11.33 6.82
N GLU A 38 4.90 10.87 7.75
CA GLU A 38 5.34 10.30 9.02
C GLU A 38 5.61 8.80 8.84
N THR A 39 4.58 8.05 8.47
CA THR A 39 4.62 6.59 8.31
C THR A 39 3.78 6.14 7.13
N ILE A 40 4.24 5.11 6.41
CA ILE A 40 3.48 4.41 5.38
C ILE A 40 3.21 2.98 5.85
N TYR A 41 1.95 2.57 5.84
CA TYR A 41 1.52 1.20 6.11
C TYR A 41 1.16 0.54 4.79
N VAL A 42 1.87 -0.51 4.41
CA VAL A 42 1.65 -1.23 3.17
C VAL A 42 0.95 -2.56 3.43
N PHE A 43 -0.21 -2.74 2.82
CA PHE A 43 -0.95 -4.00 2.86
C PHE A 43 -0.49 -4.90 1.72
N ARG A 44 -0.58 -6.22 1.94
CA ARG A 44 -0.22 -7.21 0.92
C ARG A 44 -1.08 -7.00 -0.34
N PRO A 45 -0.48 -6.93 -1.53
CA PRO A 45 -1.26 -6.85 -2.76
C PRO A 45 -2.08 -8.11 -2.98
N ILE A 46 -3.34 -7.93 -3.37
CA ILE A 46 -4.23 -9.02 -3.76
C ILE A 46 -4.08 -9.22 -5.27
N LYS A 47 -3.90 -10.47 -5.72
CA LYS A 47 -3.84 -10.83 -7.14
C LYS A 47 -5.00 -11.75 -7.49
N ARG A 48 -5.85 -11.32 -8.41
CA ARG A 48 -7.03 -12.08 -8.84
C ARG A 48 -7.40 -11.72 -10.28
N GLU A 49 -7.82 -12.71 -11.07
CA GLU A 49 -8.37 -12.49 -12.43
C GLU A 49 -7.46 -11.65 -13.34
N GLY A 50 -6.14 -11.86 -13.27
CA GLY A 50 -5.17 -11.13 -14.11
C GLY A 50 -4.97 -9.67 -13.72
N LYS A 51 -5.40 -9.27 -12.52
CA LYS A 51 -5.23 -7.94 -11.94
C LYS A 51 -4.56 -8.04 -10.58
N GLU A 52 -3.84 -6.99 -10.24
CA GLU A 52 -3.20 -6.77 -8.94
C GLU A 52 -3.80 -5.52 -8.31
N TRP A 53 -4.15 -5.60 -7.03
CA TRP A 53 -4.59 -4.47 -6.23
C TRP A 53 -3.67 -4.32 -5.04
N GLY A 54 -3.21 -3.10 -4.77
CA GLY A 54 -2.45 -2.78 -3.57
C GLY A 54 -3.06 -1.61 -2.84
N THR A 55 -2.98 -1.67 -1.51
CA THR A 55 -3.48 -0.62 -0.61
C THR A 55 -2.36 -0.20 0.32
N ALA A 56 -2.13 1.10 0.43
CA ALA A 56 -1.30 1.70 1.45
C ALA A 56 -2.09 2.73 2.24
N VAL A 57 -1.78 2.87 3.52
CA VAL A 57 -2.22 3.99 4.34
C VAL A 57 -1.02 4.87 4.61
N VAL A 58 -1.12 6.14 4.23
CA VAL A 58 -0.05 7.13 4.38
C VAL A 58 -0.46 8.12 5.43
N THR A 59 0.43 8.40 6.36
CA THR A 59 0.20 9.38 7.42
C THR A 59 1.07 10.59 7.18
N ARG A 60 0.48 11.77 7.34
CA ARG A 60 1.14 13.06 7.18
C ARG A 60 1.08 13.82 8.50
N LYS A 61 2.18 14.45 8.90
CA LYS A 61 2.20 15.34 10.06
C LYS A 61 1.17 16.46 9.89
N ALA A 62 0.38 16.70 10.92
CA ALA A 62 -0.51 17.84 11.01
C ALA A 62 -0.20 18.67 12.26
N ALA A 63 -0.82 19.84 12.36
CA ALA A 63 -0.65 20.72 13.52
C ALA A 63 -1.10 20.03 14.82
N ALA A 64 -0.51 20.46 15.94
CA ALA A 64 -0.87 20.04 17.29
C ALA A 64 -0.81 18.51 17.55
N GLY A 65 0.20 17.83 16.99
CA GLY A 65 0.45 16.41 17.25
C GLY A 65 -0.55 15.45 16.58
N ARG A 66 -1.34 15.95 15.62
CA ARG A 66 -2.28 15.13 14.85
C ARG A 66 -1.63 14.60 13.58
N LEU A 67 -2.23 13.57 13.02
CA LEU A 67 -1.88 12.95 11.75
C LEU A 67 -3.07 13.02 10.80
N ARG A 68 -2.83 13.49 9.58
CA ARG A 68 -3.76 13.27 8.47
C ARG A 68 -3.50 11.89 7.89
N VAL A 69 -4.57 11.15 7.66
CA VAL A 69 -4.52 9.78 7.16
C VAL A 69 -5.06 9.78 5.74
N TYR A 70 -4.25 9.24 4.83
CA TYR A 70 -4.59 9.07 3.43
C TYR A 70 -4.65 7.59 3.13
N THR A 71 -5.74 7.14 2.50
CA THR A 71 -5.83 5.80 1.92
C THR A 71 -5.45 5.89 0.46
N ALA A 72 -4.39 5.19 0.08
CA ALA A 72 -3.86 5.12 -1.26
C ALA A 72 -4.08 3.71 -1.80
N LYS A 73 -4.76 3.56 -2.93
CA LYS A 73 -5.05 2.27 -3.56
C LYS A 73 -4.73 2.31 -5.05
N TYR A 74 -4.23 1.20 -5.57
CA TYR A 74 -4.09 1.01 -7.02
C TYR A 74 -4.74 -0.28 -7.48
N MET A 75 -5.05 -0.32 -8.77
CA MET A 75 -5.33 -1.52 -9.54
C MET A 75 -4.44 -1.53 -10.77
N LEU A 76 -3.75 -2.63 -11.04
CA LEU A 76 -2.90 -2.84 -12.20
C LEU A 76 -3.33 -4.11 -12.93
N VAL A 77 -3.63 -4.00 -14.21
CA VAL A 77 -3.89 -5.16 -15.06
C VAL A 77 -2.55 -5.79 -15.44
N VAL A 78 -2.31 -7.03 -14.98
CA VAL A 78 -1.03 -7.74 -15.16
C VAL A 78 -1.06 -8.78 -16.29
N ARG A 79 -2.25 -9.19 -16.76
CA ARG A 79 -2.44 -10.17 -17.83
C ARG A 79 -3.59 -9.76 -18.78
N GLY A 80 -3.50 -10.20 -20.04
CA GLY A 80 -4.54 -9.98 -21.06
C GLY A 80 -4.27 -8.79 -21.96
N LYS A 81 -5.23 -8.47 -22.83
CA LYS A 81 -5.13 -7.39 -23.84
C LYS A 81 -4.95 -6.00 -23.21
N GLU A 82 -5.43 -5.83 -21.99
CA GLU A 82 -5.38 -4.60 -21.20
C GLU A 82 -4.15 -4.51 -20.27
N ARG A 83 -3.18 -5.43 -20.40
CA ARG A 83 -1.98 -5.45 -19.57
C ARG A 83 -1.30 -4.09 -19.58
N GLY A 84 -0.95 -3.59 -18.40
CA GLY A 84 -0.31 -2.30 -18.20
C GLY A 84 -1.29 -1.17 -17.85
N LEU A 85 -2.60 -1.35 -18.10
CA LEU A 85 -3.61 -0.41 -17.60
C LEU A 85 -3.59 -0.37 -16.08
N SER A 86 -3.66 0.85 -15.55
CA SER A 86 -3.62 1.08 -14.10
C SER A 86 -4.59 2.17 -13.69
N LYS A 87 -5.18 2.01 -12.52
CA LYS A 87 -5.94 3.04 -11.82
C LYS A 87 -5.29 3.28 -10.46
N VAL A 88 -5.20 4.53 -10.05
CA VAL A 88 -4.69 4.94 -8.74
C VAL A 88 -5.71 5.89 -8.11
N ALA A 89 -5.86 5.81 -6.80
CA ALA A 89 -6.69 6.72 -6.02
C ALA A 89 -6.00 6.97 -4.68
N VAL A 90 -5.98 8.23 -4.26
CA VAL A 90 -5.44 8.67 -2.98
C VAL A 90 -6.46 9.62 -2.39
N GLU A 91 -6.95 9.29 -1.20
CA GLU A 91 -8.06 9.96 -0.54
C GLU A 91 -7.67 10.28 0.90
N GLU A 92 -7.83 11.54 1.34
CA GLU A 92 -7.75 11.88 2.77
C GLU A 92 -9.00 11.34 3.47
N VAL A 93 -8.82 10.45 4.43
CA VAL A 93 -9.93 9.74 5.09
C VAL A 93 -10.15 10.16 6.53
N ALA A 94 -9.12 10.69 7.21
CA ALA A 94 -9.23 11.08 8.61
C ALA A 94 -8.16 12.08 9.06
N LEU A 95 -8.47 12.76 10.17
CA LEU A 95 -7.52 13.49 11.01
C LEU A 95 -7.56 12.86 12.41
N THR A 96 -6.46 12.30 12.87
CA THR A 96 -6.43 11.49 14.10
C THR A 96 -5.13 11.70 14.89
N THR A 97 -4.97 11.02 16.03
CA THR A 97 -3.69 10.94 16.77
C THR A 97 -2.96 9.65 16.44
N ALA A 98 -1.64 9.60 16.67
CA ALA A 98 -0.84 8.40 16.47
C ALA A 98 -1.36 7.20 17.28
N GLU A 99 -1.83 7.43 18.51
CA GLU A 99 -2.37 6.37 19.38
C GLU A 99 -3.64 5.74 18.81
N VAL A 100 -4.55 6.55 18.27
CA VAL A 100 -5.79 6.05 17.66
C VAL A 100 -5.48 5.33 16.35
N LEU A 101 -4.53 5.84 15.57
CA LEU A 101 -4.09 5.17 14.36
C LEU A 101 -3.53 3.77 14.66
N ALA A 102 -2.65 3.64 15.65
CA ALA A 102 -2.08 2.35 16.05
C ALA A 102 -3.16 1.34 16.43
N GLN A 103 -4.19 1.78 17.17
CA GLN A 103 -5.34 0.93 17.52
C GLN A 103 -6.15 0.51 16.29
N VAL A 104 -6.36 1.41 15.32
CA VAL A 104 -7.07 1.08 14.07
C VAL A 104 -6.27 0.10 13.23
N MET A 105 -4.95 0.27 13.13
CA MET A 105 -4.09 -0.67 12.42
C MET A 105 -4.17 -2.06 13.05
N GLN A 106 -4.07 -2.14 14.38
CA GLN A 106 -4.21 -3.40 15.12
C GLN A 106 -5.58 -4.05 14.86
N ALA A 107 -6.68 -3.30 14.99
CA ALA A 107 -8.02 -3.79 14.73
C ALA A 107 -8.26 -4.22 13.27
N THR A 108 -7.51 -3.66 12.32
CA THR A 108 -7.57 -4.05 10.91
C THR A 108 -6.94 -5.43 10.70
N VAL A 109 -5.83 -5.72 11.38
CA VAL A 109 -5.21 -7.05 11.40
C VAL A 109 -6.17 -8.08 11.98
N ASP A 110 -6.82 -7.76 13.11
CA ASP A 110 -7.72 -8.69 13.80
C ASP A 110 -8.99 -9.03 13.00
N ARG A 111 -9.45 -8.14 12.11
CA ARG A 111 -10.71 -8.29 11.35
C ARG A 111 -10.54 -8.75 9.90
N GLY A 112 -9.38 -8.51 9.29
CA GLY A 112 -9.22 -8.58 7.84
C GLY A 112 -9.23 -10.00 7.25
N GLY A 113 -8.99 -11.04 8.04
CA GLY A 113 -8.76 -12.40 7.51
C GLY A 113 -7.45 -12.54 6.70
N ASP A 114 -6.81 -11.42 6.34
CA ASP A 114 -5.41 -11.34 5.95
C ASP A 114 -4.56 -11.69 7.17
N THR A 115 -3.80 -12.79 7.06
CA THR A 115 -3.04 -13.35 8.19
C THR A 115 -1.80 -12.52 8.53
N GLU A 116 -1.46 -11.53 7.69
CA GLU A 116 -0.22 -10.77 7.82
C GLU A 116 -0.51 -9.30 8.13
N PRO A 117 0.10 -8.73 9.19
CA PRO A 117 -0.04 -7.33 9.52
C PRO A 117 0.52 -6.43 8.41
N PRO A 118 0.01 -5.19 8.23
CA PRO A 118 0.59 -4.26 7.27
C PRO A 118 2.04 -3.96 7.64
N VAL A 119 2.88 -3.82 6.62
CA VAL A 119 4.30 -3.50 6.81
C VAL A 119 4.46 -2.00 6.96
N GLU A 120 5.09 -1.58 8.07
CA GLU A 120 5.45 -0.19 8.31
C GLU A 120 6.73 0.15 7.54
N LEU A 121 6.65 1.15 6.67
CA LEU A 121 7.75 1.67 5.88
C LEU A 121 7.93 3.16 6.14
N GLY A 122 9.20 3.57 6.22
CA GLY A 122 9.56 4.97 6.12
C GLY A 122 9.51 5.46 4.66
N PRO A 123 9.36 6.77 4.42
CA PRO A 123 9.35 7.33 3.06
C PRO A 123 10.64 6.99 2.31
N ALA A 124 11.80 7.03 2.97
CA ALA A 124 13.08 6.64 2.35
C ALA A 124 13.00 5.26 1.69
N VAL A 125 12.55 4.23 2.43
CA VAL A 125 12.45 2.85 1.95
C VAL A 125 11.42 2.70 0.82
N TRP A 126 10.30 3.41 0.90
CA TRP A 126 9.26 3.31 -0.13
C TRP A 126 9.70 3.95 -1.45
N TYR A 127 10.53 5.00 -1.39
CA TYR A 127 11.06 5.70 -2.56
C TYR A 127 12.48 5.23 -2.99
N GLU A 128 13.16 4.35 -2.25
CA GLU A 128 14.57 3.95 -2.48
C GLU A 128 14.84 3.15 -3.78
N GLY A 129 13.81 2.69 -4.48
CA GLY A 129 13.93 1.83 -5.66
C GLY A 129 13.44 2.45 -6.97
N ARG A 130 13.35 3.78 -7.04
CA ARG A 130 12.77 4.52 -8.17
C ARG A 130 13.77 5.16 -9.11
#